data_AF-A0A6I1HRZ6-F1
#
_entry.id   AF-A0A6I1HRZ6-F1
#
_cell.length_a   1.000
_cell.length_b   1.000
_cell.length_c   1.000
_cell.angle_alpha   90.00
_cell.angle_beta   90.00
_cell.angle_gamma   90.00
#
_symmetry.space_group_name_H-M   'P 1'
#
loop_
_entity.id
_entity.type
_entity.pdbx_description
1 polymer ?
#
loop_
_entity_poly.entity_id
_entity_poly.type
_entity_poly.pdbx_seq_one_letter_code
_entity_poly.pdbx_strand_id
1 'polypeptide(L)' 'MSGAPIAPAVLQRAAEWMARLWAEDASAADADACAAWRAAHPEHERAWARLQRFTQQ' A
#
# COMPACT_ATOMS: atom_id res chain seq x y z
N MET A 1 -7.01 9.64 17.29
CA MET A 1 -5.89 10.61 17.16
C MET A 1 -5.41 10.56 15.72
N SER A 2 -5.90 11.48 14.90
CA SER A 2 -5.59 11.55 13.47
C SER A 2 -4.25 12.24 13.29
N GLY A 3 -3.20 11.45 13.06
CA GLY A 3 -1.91 11.97 12.57
C GLY A 3 -2.10 12.65 11.21
N ALA A 4 -1.19 13.55 10.87
CA ALA A 4 -1.20 14.39 9.67
C ALA A 4 -1.70 13.65 8.39
N PRO A 5 -2.37 14.37 7.47
CA PRO A 5 -2.89 13.79 6.24
C PRO A 5 -1.76 13.10 5.47
N ILE A 6 -2.02 11.86 5.04
CA ILE A 6 -1.08 11.08 4.23
C ILE A 6 -0.97 11.77 2.87
N ALA A 7 0.26 11.96 2.40
CA ALA A 7 0.48 12.54 1.09
C ALA A 7 -0.27 11.76 0.00
N PRO A 8 -0.99 12.44 -0.92
CA PRO A 8 -1.78 11.78 -1.95
C PRO A 8 -0.94 10.88 -2.85
N ALA A 9 0.32 11.23 -3.10
CA ALA A 9 1.25 10.38 -3.87
C ALA A 9 1.53 9.04 -3.19
N VAL A 10 1.59 9.00 -1.85
CA VAL A 10 1.81 7.77 -1.08
C VAL A 10 0.56 6.89 -1.10
N LEU A 11 -0.63 7.51 -1.02
CA LEU A 11 -1.89 6.79 -1.18
C LEU A 11 -2.02 6.20 -2.59
N GLN A 12 -1.67 6.96 -3.63
CA GLN A 12 -1.69 6.45 -5.00
C GLN A 12 -0.75 5.24 -5.15
N ARG A 13 0.47 5.34 -4.63
CA ARG A 13 1.43 4.22 -4.66
C ARG A 13 0.92 2.99 -3.93
N ALA A 14 0.24 3.16 -2.80
CA ALA A 14 -0.39 2.05 -2.08
C ALA A 14 -1.49 1.39 -2.93
N ALA A 15 -2.30 2.18 -3.65
CA ALA A 15 -3.35 1.67 -4.53
C ALA A 15 -2.76 0.91 -5.74
N GLU A 16 -1.67 1.42 -6.32
CA GLU A 16 -0.92 0.74 -7.38
C GLU A 16 -0.42 -0.63 -6.92
N TRP A 17 0.12 -0.73 -5.70
CA TRP A 17 0.53 -2.01 -5.12
C TRP A 17 -0.64 -2.98 -4.92
N MET A 18 -1.80 -2.50 -4.48
CA MET A 18 -2.99 -3.35 -4.36
C MET A 18 -3.45 -3.90 -5.70
N ALA A 19 -3.53 -3.04 -6.72
CA ALA A 19 -3.87 -3.46 -8.07
C ALA A 19 -2.86 -4.47 -8.61
N ARG A 20 -1.56 -4.27 -8.35
CA ARG A 20 -0.50 -5.20 -8.74
C ARG A 20 -0.62 -6.55 -8.03
N LEU A 21 -0.93 -6.56 -6.73
CA LEU A 21 -1.05 -7.80 -5.95
C LEU A 21 -2.35 -8.57 -6.20
N TRP A 22 -3.37 -7.91 -6.75
CA TRP A 22 -4.60 -8.55 -7.20
C TRP A 22 -4.58 -8.96 -8.67
N ALA A 23 -3.54 -8.58 -9.41
CA ALA A 23 -3.37 -9.04 -10.77
C ALA A 23 -3.22 -10.58 -10.78
N GLU A 24 -3.81 -11.22 -11.78
CA GLU A 24 -3.74 -12.67 -11.97
C GLU A 24 -2.29 -13.19 -12.13
N ASP A 25 -1.38 -12.35 -12.61
CA ASP A 25 0.05 -12.62 -12.79
C ASP A 25 0.92 -12.04 -11.63
N ALA A 26 0.31 -11.71 -10.49
CA ALA A 26 1.07 -11.23 -9.33
C ALA A 26 2.08 -12.29 -8.87
N SER A 27 3.36 -11.92 -8.91
CA SER A 27 4.44 -12.82 -8.54
C SER A 27 4.82 -12.68 -7.06
N ALA A 28 5.54 -13.67 -6.52
CA ALA A 28 6.13 -13.56 -5.18
C ALA A 28 7.06 -12.34 -5.06
N ALA A 29 7.76 -11.97 -6.15
CA ALA A 29 8.60 -10.79 -6.19
C ALA A 29 7.79 -9.48 -6.03
N ASP A 30 6.55 -9.43 -6.51
CA ASP A 30 5.66 -8.28 -6.32
C ASP A 30 5.25 -8.14 -4.84
N ALA A 31 4.99 -9.27 -4.17
CA ALA A 31 4.70 -9.30 -2.74
C ALA A 31 5.90 -8.81 -1.91
N ASP A 32 7.10 -9.29 -2.23
CA ASP A 32 8.33 -8.88 -1.56
C ASP A 32 8.65 -7.39 -1.80
N ALA A 33 8.48 -6.90 -3.03
CA ALA A 33 8.69 -5.49 -3.36
C ALA A 33 7.67 -4.58 -2.65
N CYS A 34 6.41 -5.01 -2.55
CA CYS A 34 5.39 -4.30 -1.78
C CYS A 34 5.75 -4.27 -0.28
N ALA A 35 6.20 -5.39 0.29
CA ALA A 35 6.63 -5.46 1.69
C ALA A 35 7.84 -4.57 1.96
N ALA A 36 8.83 -4.57 1.08
CA ALA A 36 9.99 -3.68 1.15
C ALA A 36 9.58 -2.20 1.07
N TRP A 37 8.67 -1.85 0.15
CA TRP A 37 8.13 -0.50 0.03
C TRP A 37 7.42 -0.06 1.32
N ARG A 38 6.58 -0.91 1.91
CA ARG A 38 5.88 -0.66 3.18
C ARG A 38 6.86 -0.46 4.35
N ALA A 39 7.92 -1.24 4.40
CA ALA A 39 8.95 -1.15 5.45
C ALA A 39 9.84 0.09 5.30
N ALA A 40 9.94 0.67 4.10
CA ALA A 40 10.83 1.80 3.84
C ALA A 40 10.40 3.11 4.53
N HIS A 41 9.10 3.30 4.82
CA HIS A 41 8.64 4.52 5.48
C HIS A 41 7.34 4.31 6.27
N PRO A 42 7.20 4.90 7.48
CA PRO A 42 5.99 4.76 8.29
C PRO A 42 4.72 5.30 7.62
N GLU A 43 4.83 6.30 6.73
CA GLU A 43 3.68 6.76 5.94
C GLU A 43 3.22 5.74 4.89
N HIS A 44 4.12 4.92 4.35
CA HIS A 44 3.76 3.89 3.38
C HIS A 44 2.88 2.82 4.05
N GLU A 45 3.27 2.34 5.23
CA GLU A 45 2.46 1.41 6.01
C GLU A 45 1.13 2.02 6.43
N ARG A 46 1.11 3.31 6.83
CA ARG A 46 -0.14 4.02 7.14
C ARG A 46 -1.08 4.10 5.94
N ALA A 47 -0.54 4.38 4.74
CA ALA A 47 -1.33 4.47 3.51
C ALA A 47 -1.89 3.10 3.10
N TRP A 48 -1.05 2.08 3.16
CA TRP A 48 -1.41 0.69 2.91
C TRP A 48 -2.54 0.23 3.83
N ALA A 49 -2.38 0.40 5.15
CA ALA A 49 -3.39 0.02 6.14
C ALA A 49 -4.71 0.80 5.96
N ARG A 50 -4.66 2.06 5.52
CA ARG A 50 -5.86 2.86 5.24
C ARG A 50 -6.60 2.32 4.02
N LEU A 51 -5.90 2.02 2.94
CA LEU A 51 -6.52 1.44 1.75
C LEU A 51 -7.03 0.03 2.02
N GLN A 52 -6.31 -0.79 2.80
CA GLN A 52 -6.73 -2.17 3.09
C GLN A 52 -8.10 -2.22 3.75
N ARG A 53 -8.34 -1.30 4.70
CA ARG A 53 -9.64 -1.14 5.35
C ARG A 53 -10.74 -0.70 4.38
N PHE A 54 -10.40 0.10 3.37
CA PHE A 54 -11.33 0.54 2.34
C PHE A 54 -11.67 -0.58 1.36
N THR A 55 -10.67 -1.38 0.97
CA THR A 55 -10.83 -2.47 0.00
C THR A 55 -11.45 -3.73 0.58
N GLN A 56 -11.48 -3.87 1.90
CA GLN A 56 -12.07 -5.02 2.61
C GLN A 56 -13.53 -4.79 3.01
N GLN A 57 -14.12 -3.66 2.59
CA GLN A 57 -15.55 -3.34 2.74
C GLN A 57 -16.30 -3.76 1.49
#